data_AF-A0A812C6P3-F1
#
_entry.id   AF-A0A812C6P3-F1
#
_cell.length_a   1.000
_cell.length_b   1.000
_cell.length_c   1.000
_cell.angle_alpha   90.00
_cell.angle_beta   90.00
_cell.angle_gamma   90.00
#
_symmetry.space_group_name_H-M   'P 1'
#
loop_
_entity.id
_entity.type
_entity.pdbx_description
1 polymer ?
#
loop_
_entity_poly.entity_id
_entity_poly.type
_entity_poly.pdbx_seq_one_letter_code
_entity_poly.pdbx_strand_id
1 'polypeptide(L)'
;MQKIGAGLHNLGNTCFLNATLQCLSYTPPLVNHLLSDEHTDSCKQVGFCMMCELQVHIRRCYENSGHAIKPQSILQKLKVIAKHMHFGRQEDAHEFLRYVVDALQKSCLNGYLKQNYDGTIFFYLYLIYSFKTSFFYSFSIIFFCPEKSFIWSFFFLFLFLFCQI
;
A
#
# COMPACT_ATOMS: atom_id res chain seq x y z
N MET A 1 -0.04 -0.12 21.44
CA MET A 1 1.18 0.25 20.68
C MET A 1 1.14 -0.49 19.35
N GLN A 2 1.01 0.20 18.21
CA GLN A 2 1.17 -0.48 16.92
C GLN A 2 2.58 -1.06 16.86
N LYS A 3 2.71 -2.37 16.60
CA LYS A 3 4.02 -2.98 16.35
C LYS A 3 4.60 -2.34 15.09
N ILE A 4 5.89 -2.02 15.11
CA ILE A 4 6.63 -1.57 13.92
C ILE A 4 6.58 -2.72 12.91
N GLY A 5 5.95 -2.51 11.77
CA GLY A 5 5.83 -3.51 10.71
C GLY A 5 7.19 -3.84 10.09
N ALA A 6 7.28 -4.99 9.41
CA ALA A 6 8.47 -5.42 8.71
C ALA A 6 8.96 -4.38 7.68
N GLY A 7 10.28 -4.30 7.49
CA GLY A 7 10.88 -3.63 6.33
C GLY A 7 10.61 -4.41 5.04
N LEU A 8 10.86 -3.81 3.88
CA LEU A 8 10.73 -4.49 2.58
C LEU A 8 12.07 -4.53 1.84
N HIS A 9 12.45 -5.71 1.38
CA HIS A 9 13.64 -5.86 0.53
C HIS A 9 13.41 -5.18 -0.83
N ASN A 10 14.38 -4.41 -1.29
CA ASN A 10 14.41 -3.91 -2.66
C ASN A 10 14.91 -5.03 -3.59
N LEU A 11 14.09 -5.42 -4.56
CA LEU A 11 14.34 -6.56 -5.45
C LEU A 11 14.78 -6.11 -6.84
N GLY A 12 15.54 -5.02 -6.93
CA GLY A 12 15.97 -4.42 -8.18
C GLY A 12 14.96 -3.38 -8.67
N ASN A 13 15.16 -2.12 -8.26
CA ASN A 13 14.31 -0.98 -8.59
C ASN A 13 12.84 -1.14 -8.17
N THR A 14 12.56 -1.84 -7.07
CA THR A 14 11.19 -1.97 -6.52
C THR A 14 10.91 -0.98 -5.39
N CYS A 15 11.70 0.07 -5.25
CA CYS A 15 11.53 1.07 -4.19
C CYS A 15 10.18 1.80 -4.29
N PHE A 16 9.70 2.10 -5.50
CA PHE A 16 8.39 2.70 -5.73
C PHE A 16 7.24 1.85 -5.15
N LEU A 17 7.31 0.53 -5.36
CA LEU A 17 6.35 -0.43 -4.82
C LEU A 17 6.48 -0.55 -3.31
N ASN A 18 7.71 -0.66 -2.80
CA ASN A 18 7.97 -0.77 -1.37
C ASN A 18 7.47 0.46 -0.61
N ALA A 19 7.75 1.67 -1.11
CA ALA A 19 7.29 2.92 -0.53
C ALA A 19 5.76 2.96 -0.46
N THR A 20 5.08 2.67 -1.57
CA THR A 20 3.62 2.60 -1.64
C THR A 20 3.03 1.59 -0.66
N LEU A 21 3.57 0.37 -0.59
CA LEU A 21 3.07 -0.66 0.33
C LEU A 21 3.30 -0.32 1.79
N GLN A 22 4.43 0.30 2.13
CA GLN A 22 4.68 0.77 3.50
C GLN A 22 3.68 1.87 3.87
N CYS A 23 3.44 2.85 3.00
CA CYS A 23 2.44 3.89 3.25
C CYS A 23 1.04 3.33 3.52
N LEU A 24 0.62 2.33 2.74
CA LEU A 24 -0.68 1.67 2.93
C LEU A 24 -0.73 0.85 4.23
N SER A 25 0.34 0.12 4.54
CA SER A 25 0.45 -0.75 5.73
C SER A 25 0.47 0.03 7.05
N TYR A 26 0.78 1.31 7.01
CA TYR A 26 0.73 2.20 8.17
C TYR A 26 -0.49 3.11 8.21
N THR A 27 -1.48 2.93 7.32
CA THR A 27 -2.71 3.74 7.34
C THR A 27 -3.79 3.08 8.20
N PRO A 28 -4.07 3.57 9.42
CA PRO A 28 -4.89 2.83 10.38
C PRO A 28 -6.31 2.50 9.91
N PRO A 29 -7.08 3.41 9.25
CA PRO A 29 -8.41 3.07 8.76
C PRO A 29 -8.40 1.91 7.75
N LEU A 30 -7.45 1.92 6.82
CA LEU A 30 -7.29 0.87 5.81
C LEU A 30 -6.88 -0.45 6.47
N VAL A 31 -5.87 -0.41 7.34
CA VAL A 31 -5.38 -1.59 8.06
C VAL A 31 -6.48 -2.21 8.91
N ASN A 32 -7.23 -1.41 9.66
CA ASN A 32 -8.31 -1.90 10.50
C ASN A 32 -9.42 -2.56 9.68
N HIS A 33 -9.77 -1.99 8.52
CA HIS A 33 -10.75 -2.60 7.63
C HIS A 33 -10.24 -3.88 6.97
N LEU A 34 -8.96 -3.94 6.59
CA LEU A 34 -8.39 -5.17 6.04
C LEU A 34 -8.28 -6.27 7.11
N LEU A 35 -7.94 -5.92 8.35
CA LEU A 35 -7.79 -6.88 9.45
C LEU A 35 -9.13 -7.28 10.11
N SER A 36 -10.27 -6.69 9.74
CA SER A 36 -11.59 -7.13 10.21
C SER A 36 -12.10 -8.40 9.53
N ASP A 37 -11.38 -8.89 8.50
CA ASP A 37 -11.72 -10.09 7.70
C ASP A 37 -13.04 -10.02 6.90
N GLU A 38 -13.83 -8.95 7.05
CA GLU A 38 -15.12 -8.76 6.38
C GLU A 38 -15.07 -8.98 4.86
N HIS A 39 -14.04 -8.43 4.20
CA HIS A 39 -13.87 -8.61 2.75
C HIS A 39 -13.48 -10.04 2.41
N THR A 40 -12.53 -10.63 3.13
CA THR A 40 -11.97 -11.95 2.82
C THR A 40 -12.98 -13.07 3.00
N ASP A 41 -13.82 -12.97 4.05
CA ASP A 41 -14.91 -13.93 4.30
C ASP A 41 -16.01 -13.88 3.24
N SER A 42 -16.20 -12.72 2.59
CA SER A 42 -17.24 -12.50 1.59
C SER A 42 -16.70 -12.40 0.14
N CYS A 43 -15.38 -12.53 -0.05
CA CYS A 43 -14.74 -12.31 -1.34
C CYS A 43 -15.11 -13.42 -2.33
N LYS A 44 -15.82 -13.04 -3.40
CA LYS A 44 -16.19 -13.96 -4.49
C LYS A 44 -15.31 -13.81 -5.73
N GLN A 45 -14.27 -12.99 -5.66
CA GLN A 45 -13.43 -12.68 -6.80
C GLN A 45 -12.52 -13.87 -7.14
N VAL A 46 -12.75 -14.47 -8.31
CA VAL A 46 -11.91 -15.54 -8.83
C VAL A 46 -10.63 -14.94 -9.43
N GLY A 47 -9.47 -15.36 -8.92
CA GLY A 47 -8.17 -14.93 -9.41
C GLY A 47 -7.51 -13.88 -8.52
N PHE A 48 -7.27 -12.67 -9.05
CA PHE A 48 -6.56 -11.61 -8.34
C PHE A 48 -7.54 -10.68 -7.64
N CYS A 49 -7.43 -10.54 -6.32
CA CYS A 49 -8.14 -9.55 -5.51
C CYS A 49 -7.15 -8.69 -4.74
N MET A 50 -7.12 -7.39 -4.99
CA MET A 50 -6.12 -6.50 -4.38
C MET A 50 -6.33 -6.33 -2.87
N MET A 51 -7.58 -6.35 -2.40
CA MET A 51 -7.90 -6.29 -0.97
C MET A 51 -7.34 -7.51 -0.24
N CYS A 52 -7.56 -8.72 -0.78
CA CYS A 52 -7.03 -9.96 -0.20
C CYS A 52 -5.49 -9.98 -0.22
N GLU A 53 -4.87 -9.59 -1.34
CA GLU A 53 -3.41 -9.54 -1.47
C GLU A 53 -2.78 -8.53 -0.49
N LEU A 54 -3.38 -7.35 -0.34
CA LEU A 54 -2.91 -6.33 0.59
C LEU A 54 -3.12 -6.74 2.05
N GLN A 55 -4.23 -7.40 2.36
CA GLN A 55 -4.47 -7.96 3.69
C GLN A 55 -3.38 -8.99 4.07
N VAL A 56 -3.10 -9.95 3.18
CA VAL A 56 -2.04 -10.94 3.39
C VAL A 56 -0.70 -10.27 3.59
N HIS A 57 -0.39 -9.24 2.79
CA HIS A 57 0.83 -8.45 2.95
C HIS A 57 0.92 -7.79 4.33
N ILE A 58 -0.14 -7.13 4.79
CA ILE A 58 -0.18 -6.45 6.09
C ILE A 58 -0.01 -7.46 7.24
N ARG A 59 -0.69 -8.60 7.20
CA ARG A 59 -0.52 -9.68 8.20
C ARG A 59 0.94 -10.13 8.27
N ARG A 60 1.57 -10.38 7.12
CA ARG A 60 2.99 -10.75 7.04
C ARG A 60 3.90 -9.66 7.61
N CYS A 61 3.60 -8.39 7.39
CA CYS A 61 4.35 -7.28 7.97
C CYS A 61 4.28 -7.28 9.51
N TYR A 62 3.12 -7.60 10.10
CA TYR A 62 2.97 -7.69 11.55
C TYR A 62 3.62 -8.93 12.17
N GLU A 63 3.54 -10.07 11.49
CA GLU A 63 4.15 -11.33 11.92
C GLU A 63 5.68 -11.28 11.90
N ASN A 64 6.26 -10.50 10.98
CA ASN A 64 7.71 -10.38 10.79
C ASN A 64 8.26 -9.04 11.29
N SER A 65 7.66 -8.48 12.33
CA SER A 65 8.11 -7.23 12.97
C SER A 65 9.60 -7.29 13.31
N GLY A 66 10.35 -6.24 12.95
CA GLY A 66 11.81 -6.18 13.16
C GLY A 66 12.65 -6.87 12.08
N HIS A 67 12.03 -7.56 11.12
CA HIS A 67 12.71 -8.17 9.98
C HIS A 67 12.33 -7.48 8.66
N ALA A 68 13.00 -7.85 7.57
CA ALA A 68 12.65 -7.45 6.23
C ALA A 68 11.99 -8.60 5.47
N ILE A 69 10.88 -8.33 4.77
CA ILE A 69 10.16 -9.32 3.97
C ILE A 69 10.17 -8.94 2.48
N LYS A 70 9.89 -9.92 1.63
CA LYS A 70 9.72 -9.73 0.19
C LYS A 70 8.23 -9.63 -0.15
N PRO A 71 7.73 -8.54 -0.76
CA PRO A 71 6.33 -8.40 -1.17
C PRO A 71 6.05 -9.18 -2.48
N GLN A 72 6.43 -10.46 -2.51
CA GLN A 72 6.48 -11.28 -3.72
C GLN A 72 5.12 -11.44 -4.39
N SER A 73 4.03 -11.59 -3.62
CA SER A 73 2.70 -11.82 -4.20
C SER A 73 2.21 -10.59 -4.98
N ILE A 74 2.30 -9.41 -4.38
CA ILE A 74 1.95 -8.14 -5.04
C ILE A 74 2.91 -7.86 -6.21
N LEU A 75 4.21 -8.12 -6.04
CA LEU A 75 5.20 -7.93 -7.10
C LEU A 75 4.91 -8.79 -8.34
N GLN A 76 4.53 -10.05 -8.15
CA GLN A 76 4.14 -10.95 -9.25
C GLN A 76 2.86 -10.48 -9.96
N LYS A 77 2.03 -9.69 -9.29
CA LYS A 77 0.81 -9.09 -9.84
C LYS A 77 1.02 -7.66 -10.35
N LEU A 78 2.27 -7.17 -10.43
CA LEU A 78 2.58 -5.82 -10.91
C LEU A 78 1.91 -5.51 -12.26
N LYS A 79 1.99 -6.43 -13.22
CA LYS A 79 1.36 -6.25 -14.54
C LYS A 79 -0.17 -6.30 -14.53
N VAL A 80 -0.78 -6.91 -13.50
CA VAL A 80 -2.23 -6.93 -13.31
C VAL A 80 -2.69 -5.59 -12.72
N ILE A 81 -1.92 -5.04 -11.79
CA ILE A 81 -2.18 -3.77 -11.11
C ILE A 81 -1.91 -2.58 -12.05
N ALA A 82 -0.73 -2.54 -12.65
CA ALA A 82 -0.23 -1.46 -13.50
C ALA A 82 0.40 -2.05 -14.78
N LYS A 83 -0.40 -2.17 -15.84
CA LYS A 83 -0.04 -2.89 -17.09
C LYS A 83 1.27 -2.41 -17.73
N HIS A 84 1.55 -1.11 -17.67
CA HIS A 84 2.70 -0.47 -18.30
C HIS A 84 3.93 -0.38 -17.41
N MET A 85 3.82 -0.64 -16.10
CA MET A 85 4.99 -0.68 -15.21
C MET A 85 5.74 -2.00 -15.33
N HIS A 86 7.07 -1.98 -15.20
CA HIS A 86 7.90 -3.16 -15.38
C HIS A 86 8.76 -3.44 -14.15
N PHE A 87 8.86 -4.73 -13.81
CA PHE A 87 9.84 -5.17 -12.82
C PHE A 87 11.25 -4.83 -13.29
N GLY A 88 12.12 -4.37 -12.38
CA GLY A 88 13.49 -3.99 -12.68
C GLY A 88 13.69 -2.56 -13.19
N ARG A 89 12.62 -1.81 -13.45
CA ARG A 89 12.70 -0.39 -13.83
C ARG A 89 12.33 0.52 -12.66
N GLN A 90 12.94 1.68 -12.61
CA GLN A 90 12.46 2.77 -11.76
C GLN A 90 11.14 3.28 -12.35
N GLU A 91 10.13 3.43 -11.50
CA GLU A 91 8.76 3.82 -11.85
C GLU A 91 8.24 4.84 -10.83
N ASP A 92 7.29 5.68 -11.23
CA ASP A 92 6.71 6.69 -10.32
C ASP A 92 5.84 6.03 -9.24
N ALA A 93 6.22 6.23 -7.97
CA ALA A 93 5.53 5.64 -6.82
C ALA A 93 4.09 6.16 -6.66
N HIS A 94 3.84 7.42 -7.02
CA HIS A 94 2.52 8.03 -6.93
C HIS A 94 1.62 7.50 -8.05
N GLU A 95 2.18 7.28 -9.23
CA GLU A 95 1.48 6.57 -10.28
C GLU A 95 1.14 5.14 -9.84
N PHE A 96 2.08 4.42 -9.23
CA PHE A 96 1.82 3.06 -8.74
C PHE A 96 0.75 3.04 -7.64
N LEU A 97 0.80 3.99 -6.70
CA LEU A 97 -0.22 4.15 -5.66
C LEU A 97 -1.62 4.34 -6.26
N ARG A 98 -1.74 5.16 -7.32
CA ARG A 98 -3.02 5.35 -8.02
C ARG A 98 -3.58 4.03 -8.56
N TYR A 99 -2.73 3.19 -9.17
CA TYR A 99 -3.15 1.88 -9.67
C TYR A 99 -3.53 0.91 -8.55
N VAL A 100 -2.81 0.93 -7.43
CA VAL A 100 -3.16 0.12 -6.25
C VAL A 100 -4.54 0.53 -5.70
N VAL A 101 -4.80 1.83 -5.57
CA VAL A 101 -6.10 2.34 -5.09
C VAL A 101 -7.24 1.96 -6.04
N ASP A 102 -7.04 2.09 -7.36
CA ASP A 102 -8.02 1.66 -8.36
C ASP A 102 -8.29 0.14 -8.28
N ALA A 103 -7.25 -0.68 -8.07
CA ALA A 103 -7.41 -2.12 -7.90
C ALA A 103 -8.12 -2.49 -6.58
N LEU A 104 -7.88 -1.78 -5.48
CA LEU A 104 -8.61 -1.93 -4.21
C LEU A 104 -10.10 -1.60 -4.40
N GLN A 105 -10.40 -0.47 -5.06
CA GLN A 105 -11.77 -0.06 -5.37
C GLN A 105 -12.50 -1.12 -6.19
N LYS A 106 -11.88 -1.62 -7.26
CA LYS A 106 -12.47 -2.69 -8.09
C LYS A 106 -12.74 -3.95 -7.27
N SER A 107 -11.81 -4.33 -6.40
CA SER A 107 -11.95 -5.53 -5.56
C SER A 107 -13.13 -5.40 -4.58
N CYS A 108 -13.36 -4.22 -4.01
CA CYS A 108 -14.50 -3.97 -3.12
C CYS A 108 -15.85 -3.94 -3.84
N LEU A 109 -15.88 -3.42 -5.07
CA LEU A 109 -17.10 -3.33 -5.86
C LEU A 109 -17.45 -4.65 -6.56
N ASN A 110 -16.51 -5.59 -6.67
CA ASN A 110 -16.71 -6.90 -7.30
C ASN A 110 -17.53 -7.82 -6.39
N GLY A 111 -18.84 -7.57 -6.36
CA GLY A 111 -19.83 -8.18 -5.46
C GLY A 111 -21.10 -7.32 -5.35
N TYR A 112 -20.97 -6.02 -5.60
CA TYR A 112 -22.05 -5.04 -5.68
C TYR A 112 -22.25 -4.63 -7.14
N LEU A 113 -22.75 -5.56 -7.97
CA LEU A 113 -23.14 -5.22 -9.34
C LEU A 113 -24.29 -4.21 -9.29
N LYS A 114 -24.01 -2.97 -9.71
CA LYS A 114 -24.99 -1.90 -10.00
C LYS A 114 -26.00 -1.63 -8.88
N GLN A 115 -25.61 -0.88 -7.85
CA GLN A 115 -26.41 0.16 -7.16
C GLN A 115 -25.64 0.58 -5.90
N ASN A 116 -25.56 1.89 -5.65
CA ASN A 116 -24.82 2.56 -4.56
C ASN A 116 -23.36 2.88 -4.86
N TYR A 117 -23.17 3.69 -5.90
CA TYR A 117 -21.95 4.44 -6.11
C TYR A 117 -21.68 5.47 -5.00
N ASP A 118 -22.68 5.88 -4.19
CA ASP A 118 -22.51 7.07 -3.34
C ASP A 118 -21.87 6.82 -1.96
N GLY A 119 -22.15 5.70 -1.27
CA GLY A 119 -21.64 5.45 0.10
C GLY A 119 -20.21 4.92 0.15
N THR A 120 -19.88 3.96 -0.71
CA THR A 120 -18.55 3.36 -0.80
C THR A 120 -17.55 4.36 -1.38
N ILE A 121 -17.93 5.11 -2.41
CA ILE A 121 -17.11 6.22 -2.93
C ILE A 121 -16.92 7.29 -1.83
N PHE A 122 -17.88 7.54 -0.94
CA PHE A 122 -17.67 8.48 0.17
C PHE A 122 -16.63 7.99 1.18
N PHE A 123 -16.59 6.70 1.52
CA PHE A 123 -15.56 6.13 2.40
C PHE A 123 -14.19 6.13 1.71
N TYR A 124 -14.11 5.81 0.42
CA TYR A 124 -12.87 5.87 -0.36
C TYR A 124 -12.41 7.29 -0.64
N LEU A 125 -13.32 8.23 -0.92
CA LEU A 125 -13.04 9.66 -0.98
C LEU A 125 -12.60 10.14 0.39
N TYR A 126 -13.21 9.74 1.50
CA TYR A 126 -12.76 10.10 2.85
C TYR A 126 -11.41 9.47 3.19
N LEU A 127 -11.11 8.25 2.73
CA LEU A 127 -9.79 7.64 2.85
C LEU A 127 -8.78 8.36 1.98
N ILE A 128 -9.09 8.71 0.73
CA ILE A 128 -8.25 9.50 -0.18
C ILE A 128 -8.10 10.95 0.30
N TYR A 129 -9.14 11.54 0.89
CA TYR A 129 -9.16 12.91 1.43
C TYR A 129 -8.44 12.94 2.76
N SER A 130 -8.59 11.93 3.62
CA SER A 130 -7.73 11.68 4.79
C SER A 130 -6.33 11.32 4.38
N PHE A 131 -6.08 10.62 3.28
CA PHE A 131 -4.74 10.40 2.76
C PHE A 131 -4.17 11.73 2.28
N LYS A 132 -4.97 12.60 1.64
CA LYS A 132 -4.56 13.96 1.27
C LYS A 132 -4.33 14.85 2.49
N THR A 133 -5.23 14.92 3.47
CA THR A 133 -5.08 15.76 4.69
C THR A 133 -4.08 15.17 5.68
N SER A 134 -4.06 13.87 5.95
CA SER A 134 -3.05 13.21 6.79
C SER A 134 -1.68 13.13 6.14
N PHE A 135 -1.53 12.96 4.81
CA PHE A 135 -0.22 13.20 4.20
C PHE A 135 0.16 14.70 4.33
N PHE A 136 -0.77 15.66 4.16
CA PHE A 136 -0.47 17.10 4.30
C PHE A 136 -0.10 17.52 5.71
N TYR A 137 -0.52 16.75 6.72
CA TYR A 137 -0.39 17.17 8.12
C TYR A 137 0.29 16.20 9.07
N SER A 138 0.57 14.93 8.75
CA SER A 138 1.48 14.05 9.53
C SER A 138 1.62 12.65 8.95
N PHE A 139 2.81 12.32 8.42
CA PHE A 139 3.38 10.98 8.57
C PHE A 139 4.88 11.11 8.84
N SER A 140 5.29 10.70 10.04
CA SER A 140 6.69 10.43 10.37
C SER A 140 6.93 8.93 10.18
N ILE A 141 7.22 8.50 8.95
CA ILE A 141 7.80 7.17 8.74
C ILE A 141 9.32 7.34 8.86
N ILE A 142 9.86 6.99 10.02
CA ILE A 142 11.31 6.98 10.25
C ILE A 142 11.88 5.78 9.49
N PHE A 143 12.52 6.01 8.35
CA PHE A 143 13.36 5.01 7.69
C PHE A 143 14.75 5.02 8.31
N PHE A 144 15.15 3.89 8.89
CA PHE A 144 16.51 3.69 9.37
C PHE A 144 17.39 3.19 8.20
N CYS A 145 18.36 4.00 7.78
CA CYS A 145 19.41 3.57 6.84
C CYS A 145 20.61 3.08 7.66
N PRO A 146 21.02 1.79 7.57
CA PRO A 146 22.04 1.23 8.45
C PRO A 146 23.46 1.77 8.21
N GLU A 147 23.71 2.58 7.17
CA GLU A 147 25.06 3.04 6.82
C GLU A 147 25.37 4.50 7.17
N LYS A 148 24.41 5.33 7.58
CA LYS A 148 24.68 6.73 8.01
C LYS A 148 23.78 7.14 9.17
N SER A 149 24.40 7.55 10.27
CA SER A 149 23.81 8.02 11.52
C SER A 149 23.12 9.39 11.38
N PHE A 150 22.04 9.46 10.61
CA PHE A 150 21.20 10.65 10.50
C PHE A 150 19.71 10.30 10.55
N ILE A 151 19.03 10.85 11.58
CA ILE A 151 17.58 10.83 11.73
C ILE A 151 17.06 12.09 11.04
N TRP A 152 16.33 11.95 9.94
CA TRP A 152 15.61 13.06 9.32
C TRP A 152 14.11 12.87 9.52
N SER A 153 13.52 13.68 10.39
CA SER A 153 12.09 13.96 10.38
C SER A 153 11.83 15.05 9.35
N PHE A 154 11.31 14.73 8.17
CA PHE A 154 10.73 15.77 7.30
C PHE A 154 9.59 15.25 6.41
N PHE A 155 8.55 16.06 6.39
CA PHE A 155 7.21 15.84 5.86
C PHE A 155 7.19 15.69 4.34
N PHE A 156 6.30 14.81 3.84
CA PHE A 156 5.80 14.72 2.46
C PHE A 156 6.81 14.47 1.32
N LEU A 157 8.11 14.59 1.53
CA LEU A 157 9.10 14.42 0.46
C LEU A 157 9.42 12.95 0.10
N PHE A 158 8.75 11.96 0.70
CA PHE A 158 9.21 10.57 0.61
C PHE A 158 8.84 9.86 -0.70
N LEU A 159 7.72 10.22 -1.35
CA LEU A 159 7.35 9.62 -2.64
C LEU A 159 8.08 10.28 -3.83
N PHE A 160 8.41 11.57 -3.75
CA PHE A 160 9.09 12.29 -4.82
C PHE A 160 10.61 12.10 -4.81
N LEU A 161 11.27 12.03 -3.64
CA LEU A 161 12.75 11.94 -3.60
C LEU A 161 13.29 10.55 -3.95
N PHE A 162 12.59 9.47 -3.61
CA PHE A 162 13.11 8.09 -3.83
C PHE A 162 13.06 7.62 -5.29
N CYS A 163 12.43 8.40 -6.17
CA CYS A 163 12.34 8.07 -7.60
C CYS A 163 13.36 8.84 -8.47
N GLN A 164 14.13 9.77 -7.89
CA GLN A 164 15.11 10.61 -8.61
C GLN A 164 16.57 10.40 -8.18
N ILE A 165 16.87 9.40 -7.33
CA ILE A 165 18.24 9.07 -6.90
C ILE A 165 18.55 7.61 -7.24
#